data_AF-A0A7C7H365-F1
#
_entry.id   AF-A0A7C7H365-F1
#
_cell.length_a   1.000
_cell.length_b   1.000
_cell.length_c   1.000
_cell.angle_alpha   90.00
_cell.angle_beta   90.00
_cell.angle_gamma   90.00
#
_symmetry.space_group_name_H-M   'P 1'
#
loop_
_entity.id
_entity.type
_entity.pdbx_description
1 polymer ?
#
loop_
_entity_poly.entity_id
_entity_poly.type
_entity_poly.pdbx_seq_one_letter_code
_entity_poly.pdbx_strand_id
1 'polypeptide(L)'
;MKIYAWPNHINLTEFKDHRIKMGRYSSPIGRAYEIPISAKPTIVLDVDLEKDEPLLVVQYLQTWIICQDNGIPDLLNRFNQEMAEGIWELKNSLSLEDDALNIMHAIINFGTPEKLVRPTANYKKYALIWSKRYTDHLSGKVIFITDNGNIITNIGKEDLKGGKSFLEIRSGDKLVIRKRKPKDNIIGEPIAYLDKSGLVMLSIPGDNASERLNYNVGDNVLIHRGYRIPRKMVC
;
A
#
# COMPACT_ATOMS: atom_id res chain seq x y z
N MET A 1 -4.45 -9.09 -2.02
CA MET A 1 -3.24 -8.27 -2.28
C MET A 1 -3.23 -7.13 -1.27
N LYS A 2 -2.07 -6.64 -0.84
CA LYS A 2 -2.00 -5.49 0.08
C LYS A 2 -1.62 -4.22 -0.69
N ILE A 3 -2.41 -3.17 -0.51
CA ILE A 3 -2.18 -1.81 -1.02
C ILE A 3 -2.13 -0.88 0.20
N TYR A 4 -1.19 0.07 0.22
CA TYR A 4 -0.97 0.96 1.36
C TYR A 4 -1.42 2.38 0.99
N ALA A 5 -2.23 3.04 1.84
CA ALA A 5 -2.86 4.34 1.56
C ALA A 5 -3.12 5.19 2.82
N TRP A 6 -3.39 6.49 2.64
CA TRP A 6 -3.80 7.46 3.67
C TRP A 6 -5.12 8.12 3.21
N PRO A 7 -6.03 8.68 4.07
CA PRO A 7 -5.97 8.89 5.53
C PRO A 7 -7.26 8.48 6.36
N ASN A 8 -7.17 8.59 7.71
CA ASN A 8 -8.17 8.82 8.80
C ASN A 8 -9.66 8.32 8.75
N HIS A 9 -10.14 7.70 9.85
CA HIS A 9 -11.56 7.52 10.38
C HIS A 9 -12.69 6.82 9.53
N ILE A 10 -13.61 5.97 10.05
CA ILE A 10 -13.79 5.45 11.43
C ILE A 10 -14.00 3.90 11.57
N ASN A 11 -15.22 3.30 11.58
CA ASN A 11 -15.50 1.85 11.66
C ASN A 11 -16.98 1.50 11.31
N LEU A 12 -17.26 0.42 10.57
CA LEU A 12 -18.60 -0.21 10.45
C LEU A 12 -18.48 -1.75 10.40
N THR A 13 -19.44 -2.47 10.98
CA THR A 13 -19.35 -3.93 11.21
C THR A 13 -20.60 -4.69 10.74
N GLU A 14 -20.36 -5.85 10.11
CA GLU A 14 -21.30 -6.93 9.74
C GLU A 14 -22.54 -6.62 8.87
N PHE A 15 -22.52 -7.14 7.64
CA PHE A 15 -23.72 -7.71 7.00
C PHE A 15 -23.46 -9.19 6.66
N LYS A 16 -24.22 -10.08 7.28
CA LYS A 16 -24.15 -11.53 7.04
C LYS A 16 -25.03 -11.91 5.84
N ASP A 17 -24.38 -12.26 4.72
CA ASP A 17 -24.56 -13.57 4.06
C ASP A 17 -23.83 -13.67 2.71
N HIS A 18 -23.36 -12.55 2.15
CA HIS A 18 -22.50 -12.53 0.96
C HIS A 18 -21.14 -11.96 1.37
N ARG A 19 -20.07 -12.76 1.21
CA ARG A 19 -18.82 -12.64 2.01
C ARG A 19 -17.97 -11.39 1.70
N ILE A 20 -18.37 -10.25 2.25
CA ILE A 20 -17.53 -9.06 2.43
C ILE A 20 -16.40 -9.43 3.41
N LYS A 21 -15.14 -9.22 3.01
CA LYS A 21 -13.97 -9.37 3.88
C LYS A 21 -13.24 -8.04 3.98
N MET A 22 -13.38 -7.36 5.11
CA MET A 22 -12.55 -6.21 5.45
C MET A 22 -11.44 -6.64 6.40
N GLY A 23 -10.20 -6.70 5.88
CA GLY A 23 -9.00 -6.85 6.70
C GLY A 23 -8.49 -5.49 7.16
N ARG A 24 -8.95 -5.03 8.33
CA ARG A 24 -8.53 -3.74 8.91
C ARG A 24 -7.12 -3.85 9.51
N TYR A 25 -6.20 -3.04 9.01
CA TYR A 25 -4.94 -2.69 9.69
C TYR A 25 -4.92 -1.16 9.86
N SER A 26 -5.09 -0.71 11.10
CA SER A 26 -5.08 0.71 11.46
C SER A 26 -3.83 1.04 12.25
N SER A 27 -2.81 1.57 11.55
CA SER A 27 -1.64 2.20 12.15
C SER A 27 -1.96 3.69 12.39
N PRO A 28 -1.44 4.32 13.46
CA PRO A 28 -1.53 5.78 13.64
C PRO A 28 -0.82 6.57 12.53
N ILE A 29 -0.08 5.88 11.65
CA ILE A 29 0.69 6.43 10.53
C ILE A 29 0.20 5.85 9.18
N GLY A 30 -1.06 5.38 9.10
CA GLY A 30 -1.71 5.05 7.82
C GLY A 30 -2.64 3.82 7.81
N ARG A 31 -3.34 3.64 6.69
CA ARG A 31 -4.23 2.48 6.44
C ARG A 31 -3.58 1.52 5.45
N ALA A 32 -3.50 0.24 5.80
CA ALA A 32 -3.21 -0.81 4.83
C ALA A 32 -4.51 -1.48 4.40
N TYR A 33 -4.83 -1.41 3.10
CA TYR A 33 -5.97 -2.03 2.47
C TYR A 33 -5.57 -3.42 1.97
N GLU A 34 -6.05 -4.47 2.65
CA GLU A 34 -5.95 -5.83 2.12
C GLU A 34 -7.18 -6.12 1.26
N ILE A 35 -7.05 -5.90 -0.04
CA ILE A 35 -8.13 -6.17 -1.01
C ILE A 35 -8.16 -7.68 -1.29
N PRO A 36 -9.28 -8.37 -1.00
CA PRO A 36 -9.42 -9.79 -1.25
C PRO A 36 -9.54 -10.04 -2.76
N ILE A 37 -8.56 -10.72 -3.35
CA ILE A 37 -8.71 -11.24 -4.71
C ILE A 37 -9.46 -12.57 -4.59
N SER A 38 -10.64 -12.63 -5.19
CA SER A 38 -11.60 -13.73 -5.09
C SER A 38 -12.11 -14.10 -6.48
N ALA A 39 -12.40 -15.37 -6.73
CA ALA A 39 -13.08 -15.83 -7.94
C ALA A 39 -14.60 -15.57 -7.93
N LYS A 40 -15.05 -14.66 -7.06
CA LYS A 40 -16.44 -14.24 -6.89
C LYS A 40 -16.47 -12.72 -6.72
N PRO A 41 -17.46 -12.02 -7.30
CA PRO A 41 -17.73 -10.61 -7.03
C PRO A 41 -17.68 -10.32 -5.54
N THR A 42 -16.76 -9.45 -5.14
CA THR A 42 -16.60 -9.01 -3.75
C THR A 42 -16.84 -7.52 -3.68
N ILE A 43 -17.52 -7.05 -2.64
CA ILE A 43 -17.72 -5.62 -2.38
C ILE A 43 -16.84 -5.22 -1.20
N VAL A 44 -16.14 -4.09 -1.34
CA VAL A 44 -15.40 -3.41 -0.28
C VAL A 44 -16.03 -2.03 -0.09
N LEU A 45 -16.29 -1.64 1.15
CA LEU A 45 -16.86 -0.34 1.51
C LEU A 45 -15.85 0.45 2.36
N ASP A 46 -15.44 1.63 1.90
CA ASP A 46 -14.53 2.53 2.62
C ASP A 46 -15.07 3.97 2.59
N VAL A 47 -16.05 4.23 3.45
CA VAL A 47 -16.76 5.49 3.55
C VAL A 47 -16.64 6.00 4.98
N ASP A 48 -16.16 7.24 5.13
CA ASP A 48 -16.20 7.97 6.40
C ASP A 48 -17.38 8.93 6.40
N LEU A 49 -18.44 8.58 7.12
CA LEU A 49 -19.68 9.37 7.19
C LEU A 49 -19.47 10.76 7.80
N GLU A 50 -18.33 11.01 8.47
CA GLU A 50 -17.96 12.32 9.01
C GLU A 50 -17.35 13.26 7.95
N LYS A 51 -17.00 12.76 6.75
CA LYS A 51 -16.42 13.57 5.66
C LYS A 51 -17.41 13.81 4.53
N ASP A 52 -17.54 15.08 4.12
CA ASP A 52 -18.23 15.48 2.89
C ASP A 52 -17.29 15.34 1.69
N GLU A 53 -17.11 14.11 1.22
CA GLU A 53 -16.22 13.74 0.12
C GLU A 53 -16.99 12.92 -0.93
N PRO A 54 -16.79 13.15 -2.24
CA PRO A 54 -17.53 12.45 -3.30
C PRO A 54 -17.38 10.94 -3.19
N LEU A 55 -18.50 10.21 -3.32
CA LEU A 55 -18.47 8.75 -3.36
C LEU A 55 -18.10 8.26 -4.77
N LEU A 56 -17.06 7.44 -4.83
CA LEU A 56 -16.55 6.77 -6.01
C LEU A 56 -16.84 5.27 -5.95
N VAL A 57 -17.08 4.69 -7.12
CA VAL A 57 -17.12 3.25 -7.33
C VAL A 57 -15.96 2.88 -8.23
N VAL A 58 -15.21 1.84 -7.86
CA VAL A 58 -14.08 1.32 -8.62
C VAL A 58 -14.28 -0.17 -8.85
N GLN A 59 -14.09 -0.62 -10.09
CA GLN A 59 -14.02 -2.04 -10.41
C GLN A 59 -12.55 -2.40 -10.58
N TYR A 60 -12.06 -3.26 -9.71
CA TYR A 60 -10.68 -3.73 -9.73
C TYR A 60 -10.69 -5.26 -9.73
N LEU A 61 -10.41 -5.85 -10.89
CA LEU A 61 -10.66 -7.27 -11.16
C LEU A 61 -12.12 -7.60 -10.83
N GLN A 62 -12.38 -8.78 -10.25
CA GLN A 62 -13.69 -9.20 -9.76
C GLN A 62 -14.08 -8.56 -8.41
N THR A 63 -13.56 -7.37 -8.08
CA THR A 63 -13.88 -6.65 -6.83
C THR A 63 -14.42 -5.26 -7.12
N TRP A 64 -15.60 -4.97 -6.58
CA TRP A 64 -16.17 -3.64 -6.53
C TRP A 64 -15.75 -2.96 -5.23
N ILE A 65 -15.28 -1.73 -5.32
CA ILE A 65 -14.83 -0.91 -4.19
C ILE A 65 -15.67 0.35 -4.22
N ILE A 66 -16.43 0.57 -3.15
CA ILE A 66 -17.26 1.75 -2.92
C ILE A 66 -16.51 2.56 -1.87
N CYS A 67 -15.95 3.70 -2.26
CA CYS A 67 -15.07 4.48 -1.40
C CYS A 67 -15.26 5.97 -1.64
N GLN A 68 -15.04 6.79 -0.61
CA GLN A 68 -14.90 8.23 -0.85
C GLN A 68 -13.67 8.53 -1.70
N ASP A 69 -13.63 9.71 -2.32
CA ASP A 69 -12.45 10.18 -3.04
C ASP A 69 -11.28 10.49 -2.07
N ASN A 70 -10.62 9.43 -1.62
CA ASN A 70 -9.44 9.45 -0.74
C ASN A 70 -8.17 9.01 -1.48
N GLY A 71 -8.22 8.95 -2.82
CA GLY A 71 -7.10 8.57 -3.67
C GLY A 71 -6.75 7.08 -3.73
N ILE A 72 -7.53 6.18 -3.11
CA ILE A 72 -7.48 4.73 -3.39
C ILE A 72 -7.54 4.41 -4.91
N PRO A 73 -8.39 5.05 -5.73
CA PRO A 73 -8.43 4.76 -7.17
C PRO A 73 -7.11 5.06 -7.89
N ASP A 74 -6.41 6.12 -7.47
CA ASP A 74 -5.09 6.48 -8.00
C ASP A 74 -4.00 5.47 -7.61
N LEU A 75 -4.05 4.97 -6.37
CA LEU A 75 -3.12 3.95 -5.89
C LEU A 75 -3.35 2.59 -6.58
N LEU A 76 -4.62 2.18 -6.75
CA LEU A 76 -5.00 0.98 -7.51
C LEU A 76 -4.40 0.98 -8.92
N ASN A 77 -4.62 2.07 -9.66
CA ASN A 77 -4.16 2.25 -11.04
C ASN A 77 -2.64 2.30 -11.21
N ARG A 78 -1.86 2.49 -10.13
CA ARG A 78 -0.41 2.71 -10.20
C ARG A 78 0.42 1.62 -9.56
N PHE A 79 -0.11 0.93 -8.55
CA PHE A 79 0.58 -0.20 -7.91
C PHE A 79 0.35 -1.54 -8.62
N ASN A 80 -0.60 -1.63 -9.55
CA ASN A 80 -0.78 -2.79 -10.41
C ASN A 80 -0.44 -2.50 -11.87
N GLN A 81 0.01 -3.55 -12.55
CA GLN A 81 0.13 -3.58 -14.01
C GLN A 81 -1.26 -3.70 -14.68
N GLU A 82 -2.23 -4.23 -13.94
CA GLU A 82 -3.64 -4.28 -14.28
C GLU A 82 -4.31 -3.02 -13.72
N MET A 83 -4.75 -2.12 -14.60
CA MET A 83 -5.50 -0.92 -14.20
C MET A 83 -6.87 -1.30 -13.65
N ALA A 84 -7.51 -0.40 -12.89
CA ALA A 84 -8.93 -0.56 -12.59
C ALA A 84 -9.73 -0.62 -13.89
N GLU A 85 -10.66 -1.57 -13.97
CA GLU A 85 -11.52 -1.80 -15.15
C GLU A 85 -12.47 -0.61 -15.37
N GLY A 86 -12.81 0.10 -14.29
CA GLY A 86 -13.42 1.43 -14.36
C GLY A 86 -13.43 2.16 -13.02
N ILE A 87 -13.58 3.48 -13.10
CA ILE A 87 -13.81 4.39 -11.97
C ILE A 87 -15.03 5.24 -12.35
N TRP A 88 -16.00 5.31 -11.45
CA TRP A 88 -17.26 6.04 -11.64
C TRP A 88 -17.59 6.87 -10.41
N GLU A 89 -18.27 7.99 -10.61
CA GLU A 89 -18.88 8.81 -9.57
C GLU A 89 -20.42 8.69 -9.64
N LEU A 90 -21.12 8.99 -8.55
CA LEU A 90 -22.58 9.05 -8.54
C LEU A 90 -23.12 10.09 -9.54
N LYS A 91 -24.24 9.78 -10.22
CA LYS A 91 -24.96 10.73 -11.08
C LYS A 91 -25.74 11.77 -10.28
N ASN A 92 -26.39 11.30 -9.22
CA ASN A 92 -27.17 12.08 -8.26
C ASN A 92 -26.72 11.62 -6.87
N SER A 93 -26.61 12.53 -5.92
CA SER A 93 -26.36 12.21 -4.51
C SER A 93 -27.64 12.42 -3.70
N LEU A 94 -27.94 11.49 -2.80
CA LEU A 94 -29.02 11.60 -1.82
C LEU A 94 -28.42 11.82 -0.43
N SER A 95 -27.74 10.79 0.08
CA SER A 95 -26.97 10.76 1.31
C SER A 95 -25.87 9.70 1.15
N LEU A 96 -24.72 9.87 1.81
CA LEU A 96 -23.60 8.92 1.69
C LEU A 96 -23.99 7.48 2.06
N GLU A 97 -24.89 7.30 3.02
CA GLU A 97 -25.36 5.98 3.47
C GLU A 97 -26.34 5.36 2.45
N ASP A 98 -27.36 6.12 2.03
CA ASP A 98 -28.34 5.66 1.03
C ASP A 98 -27.68 5.36 -0.31
N ASP A 99 -26.77 6.22 -0.76
CA ASP A 99 -26.08 6.05 -2.03
C ASP A 99 -25.16 4.81 -2.01
N ALA A 100 -24.44 4.58 -0.92
CA ALA A 100 -23.64 3.37 -0.73
C ALA A 100 -24.52 2.10 -0.72
N LEU A 101 -25.63 2.10 0.00
CA LEU A 101 -26.59 0.99 0.04
C LEU A 101 -27.19 0.71 -1.35
N ASN A 102 -27.59 1.76 -2.07
CA ASN A 102 -28.14 1.66 -3.43
C ASN A 102 -27.12 1.07 -4.42
N ILE A 103 -25.86 1.51 -4.37
CA ILE A 103 -24.77 0.94 -5.17
C ILE A 103 -24.55 -0.54 -4.84
N MET A 104 -24.50 -0.91 -3.54
CA MET A 104 -24.35 -2.30 -3.12
C MET A 104 -25.51 -3.17 -3.63
N HIS A 105 -26.76 -2.71 -3.48
CA HIS A 105 -27.93 -3.40 -4.01
C HIS A 105 -27.88 -3.56 -5.52
N ALA A 106 -27.40 -2.57 -6.27
CA ALA A 106 -27.26 -2.67 -7.72
C ALA A 106 -26.21 -3.73 -8.12
N ILE A 107 -25.05 -3.74 -7.45
CA ILE A 107 -23.99 -4.72 -7.71
C ILE A 107 -24.43 -6.15 -7.34
N ILE A 108 -25.10 -6.34 -6.19
CA ILE A 108 -25.54 -7.66 -5.74
C ILE A 108 -26.61 -8.25 -6.67
N ASN A 109 -27.61 -7.45 -7.08
CA ASN A 109 -28.76 -7.95 -7.83
C ASN A 109 -28.56 -7.95 -9.35
N PHE A 110 -27.74 -7.04 -9.89
CA PHE A 110 -27.56 -6.85 -11.34
C PHE A 110 -26.11 -7.00 -11.81
N GLY A 111 -25.14 -7.18 -10.90
CA GLY A 111 -23.71 -7.29 -11.23
C GLY A 111 -23.03 -5.97 -11.60
N THR A 112 -23.76 -4.86 -11.73
CA THR A 112 -23.25 -3.55 -12.17
C THR A 112 -24.02 -2.37 -11.55
N PRO A 113 -23.34 -1.26 -11.20
CA PRO A 113 -23.97 -0.04 -10.70
C PRO A 113 -24.27 1.01 -11.80
N GLU A 114 -24.05 0.71 -13.09
CA GLU A 114 -24.09 1.65 -14.23
C GLU A 114 -25.28 2.62 -14.30
N LYS A 115 -26.45 2.25 -13.77
CA LYS A 115 -27.61 3.16 -13.72
C LYS A 115 -27.39 4.32 -12.74
N LEU A 116 -26.76 4.06 -11.60
CA LEU A 116 -26.53 5.02 -10.51
C LEU A 116 -25.29 5.90 -10.74
N VAL A 117 -24.29 5.38 -11.46
CA VAL A 117 -22.97 6.01 -11.59
C VAL A 117 -22.65 6.44 -13.03
N ARG A 118 -21.70 7.37 -13.19
CA ARG A 118 -21.13 7.82 -14.48
C ARG A 118 -19.60 7.72 -14.46
N PRO A 119 -18.92 7.36 -15.56
CA PRO A 119 -17.47 7.26 -15.57
C PRO A 119 -16.80 8.59 -15.20
N THR A 120 -15.72 8.54 -14.43
CA THR A 120 -14.98 9.75 -14.04
C THR A 120 -13.47 9.57 -14.11
N ALA A 121 -12.78 10.65 -14.48
CA ALA A 121 -11.33 10.80 -14.36
C ALA A 121 -10.95 11.87 -13.31
N ASN A 122 -11.96 12.45 -12.64
CA ASN A 122 -11.83 13.49 -11.63
C ASN A 122 -11.91 12.86 -10.24
N TYR A 123 -10.76 12.36 -9.78
CA TYR A 123 -10.56 11.82 -8.45
C TYR A 123 -9.18 12.31 -7.94
N LYS A 124 -8.95 12.30 -6.62
CA LYS A 124 -7.69 12.70 -6.00
C LYS A 124 -6.56 11.80 -6.49
N LYS A 125 -5.54 12.44 -7.06
CA LYS A 125 -4.33 11.77 -7.53
C LYS A 125 -3.19 12.14 -6.61
N TYR A 126 -2.53 11.14 -6.04
CA TYR A 126 -1.37 11.37 -5.21
C TYR A 126 -0.16 11.59 -6.12
N ALA A 127 0.68 12.56 -5.77
CA ALA A 127 2.00 12.69 -6.36
C ALA A 127 2.83 11.48 -5.90
N LEU A 128 2.86 10.41 -6.70
CA LEU A 128 3.64 9.23 -6.37
C LEU A 128 5.11 9.65 -6.23
N ILE A 129 5.60 9.48 -5.02
CA ILE A 129 7.03 9.51 -4.75
C ILE A 129 7.57 8.19 -5.26
N TRP A 130 7.95 8.15 -6.53
CA TRP A 130 8.71 7.05 -7.10
C TRP A 130 10.12 7.02 -6.50
N SER A 131 10.73 5.84 -6.44
CA SER A 131 12.16 5.77 -6.17
C SER A 131 12.94 6.38 -7.35
N LYS A 132 14.10 6.97 -7.07
CA LYS A 132 14.98 7.61 -8.06
C LYS A 132 16.32 6.90 -8.09
N ARG A 133 16.70 6.36 -9.24
CA ARG A 133 18.01 5.76 -9.46
C ARG A 133 19.03 6.84 -9.80
N TYR A 134 20.13 6.87 -9.03
CA TYR A 134 21.34 7.63 -9.28
C TYR A 134 22.47 6.68 -9.71
N THR A 135 23.66 7.23 -9.98
CA THR A 135 24.81 6.46 -10.49
C THR A 135 25.37 5.47 -9.45
N ASP A 136 25.41 5.89 -8.19
CA ASP A 136 25.99 5.20 -7.03
C ASP A 136 24.92 4.57 -6.11
N HIS A 137 23.73 5.17 -6.04
CA HIS A 137 22.66 4.77 -5.13
C HIS A 137 21.26 4.80 -5.76
N LEU A 138 20.30 4.26 -5.02
CA LEU A 138 18.88 4.32 -5.30
C LEU A 138 18.20 5.00 -4.12
N SER A 139 17.54 6.12 -4.37
CA SER A 139 16.83 6.89 -3.35
C SER A 139 15.35 6.54 -3.36
N GLY A 140 14.78 6.31 -2.19
CA GLY A 140 13.35 6.10 -1.99
C GLY A 140 12.89 6.80 -0.72
N LYS A 141 11.68 6.47 -0.30
CA LYS A 141 11.09 6.93 0.95
C LYS A 141 10.37 5.80 1.67
N VAL A 142 10.27 5.93 2.99
CA VAL A 142 9.33 5.16 3.81
C VAL A 142 7.91 5.57 3.42
N ILE A 143 7.07 4.62 3.05
CA ILE A 143 5.65 4.84 2.69
C ILE A 143 4.68 4.31 3.75
N PHE A 144 5.12 3.36 4.57
CA PHE A 144 4.27 2.74 5.59
C PHE A 144 5.13 2.16 6.70
N ILE A 145 4.63 2.18 7.94
CA ILE A 145 5.18 1.48 9.08
C ILE A 145 4.09 0.55 9.62
N THR A 146 4.38 -0.76 9.62
CA THR A 146 3.46 -1.78 10.13
C THR A 146 3.30 -1.65 11.64
N ASP A 147 2.19 -2.15 12.19
CA ASP A 147 1.92 -2.16 13.64
C ASP A 147 3.04 -2.84 14.47
N ASN A 148 3.77 -3.78 13.88
CA ASN A 148 4.95 -4.44 14.47
C ASN A 148 6.28 -3.67 14.23
N GLY A 149 6.23 -2.38 13.90
CA GLY A 149 7.40 -1.52 13.70
C GLY A 149 8.20 -1.72 12.39
N ASN A 150 7.84 -2.69 11.53
CA ASN A 150 8.54 -2.88 10.25
C ASN A 150 8.27 -1.71 9.28
N ILE A 151 9.31 -1.30 8.57
CA ILE A 151 9.32 -0.14 7.66
C ILE A 151 9.13 -0.65 6.23
N ILE A 152 8.18 -0.11 5.46
CA ILE A 152 7.99 -0.40 4.03
C ILE A 152 8.34 0.85 3.22
N THR A 153 9.04 0.66 2.11
CA THR A 153 9.51 1.75 1.24
C THR A 153 8.85 1.72 -0.13
N ASN A 154 8.88 2.84 -0.85
CA ASN A 154 8.48 2.93 -2.26
C ASN A 154 9.42 2.22 -3.24
N ILE A 155 10.46 1.51 -2.77
CA ILE A 155 11.47 0.89 -3.61
C ILE A 155 11.00 -0.51 -4.02
N GLY A 156 10.66 -0.67 -5.29
CA GLY A 156 10.14 -1.92 -5.84
C GLY A 156 11.21 -2.87 -6.39
N LYS A 157 10.84 -4.14 -6.56
CA LYS A 157 11.66 -5.19 -7.22
C LYS A 157 12.25 -4.76 -8.57
N GLU A 158 11.55 -3.91 -9.32
CA GLU A 158 12.01 -3.38 -10.60
C GLU A 158 13.18 -2.39 -10.44
N ASP A 159 13.13 -1.54 -9.41
CA ASP A 159 14.21 -0.63 -9.04
C ASP A 159 15.47 -1.38 -8.55
N LEU A 160 15.29 -2.63 -8.14
CA LEU A 160 16.37 -3.53 -7.76
C LEU A 160 17.03 -4.22 -8.97
N LYS A 161 16.44 -4.20 -10.17
CA LYS A 161 17.05 -4.79 -11.38
C LYS A 161 18.35 -4.07 -11.75
N GLY A 162 19.35 -4.85 -12.19
CA GLY A 162 20.70 -4.38 -12.52
C GLY A 162 21.67 -4.25 -11.32
N GLY A 163 21.19 -4.30 -10.07
CA GLY A 163 22.06 -4.37 -8.88
C GLY A 163 22.39 -5.82 -8.51
N LYS A 164 23.63 -6.27 -8.73
CA LYS A 164 24.01 -7.68 -8.45
C LYS A 164 23.92 -8.08 -6.97
N SER A 165 23.98 -7.13 -6.03
CA SER A 165 23.73 -7.38 -4.60
C SER A 165 23.51 -6.08 -3.82
N PHE A 166 22.40 -5.98 -3.11
CA PHE A 166 22.19 -4.96 -2.06
C PHE A 166 23.14 -5.26 -0.91
N LEU A 167 23.88 -4.24 -0.49
CA LEU A 167 24.96 -4.40 0.49
C LEU A 167 24.88 -3.34 1.60
N GLU A 168 24.22 -2.21 1.33
CA GLU A 168 24.11 -1.10 2.25
C GLU A 168 22.79 -0.33 2.00
N ILE A 169 21.92 -0.33 3.00
CA ILE A 169 20.79 0.61 3.11
C ILE A 169 21.14 1.61 4.20
N ARG A 170 20.92 2.90 3.95
CA ARG A 170 21.21 4.01 4.88
C ARG A 170 19.97 4.82 5.25
N SER A 171 19.93 5.20 6.53
CA SER A 171 19.11 6.30 7.06
C SER A 171 20.04 7.46 7.39
N GLY A 172 20.10 8.47 6.53
CA GLY A 172 21.16 9.50 6.60
C GLY A 172 22.55 8.86 6.62
N ASP A 173 23.32 9.12 7.68
CA ASP A 173 24.68 8.58 7.86
C ASP A 173 24.74 7.16 8.45
N LYS A 174 23.62 6.61 8.95
CA LYS A 174 23.61 5.29 9.58
C LYS A 174 23.54 4.19 8.54
N LEU A 175 24.59 3.37 8.43
CA LEU A 175 24.57 2.06 7.76
C LEU A 175 23.61 1.14 8.53
N VAL A 176 22.55 0.69 7.86
CA VAL A 176 21.48 -0.10 8.49
C VAL A 176 21.63 -1.59 8.22
N ILE A 177 21.74 -2.02 6.95
CA ILE A 177 21.49 -3.42 6.55
C ILE A 177 22.44 -3.95 5.48
N ARG A 178 22.86 -5.21 5.67
CA ARG A 178 23.42 -6.11 4.63
C ARG A 178 22.37 -7.15 4.23
N LYS A 179 22.16 -7.39 2.92
CA LYS A 179 21.16 -8.35 2.41
C LYS A 179 21.36 -9.75 3.00
N ARG A 180 20.34 -10.24 3.72
CA ARG A 180 20.21 -11.62 4.22
C ARG A 180 18.93 -12.25 3.67
N LYS A 181 18.83 -13.58 3.64
CA LYS A 181 17.54 -14.24 3.38
C LYS A 181 16.72 -14.18 4.68
N PRO A 182 15.38 -14.17 4.64
CA PRO A 182 14.53 -14.19 5.84
C PRO A 182 14.73 -15.42 6.78
N LYS A 183 15.50 -16.41 6.35
CA LYS A 183 15.90 -17.58 7.14
C LYS A 183 17.28 -17.45 7.81
N ASP A 184 18.04 -16.41 7.47
CA ASP A 184 19.36 -16.08 8.05
C ASP A 184 19.19 -14.98 9.13
N ASN A 185 18.01 -14.91 9.74
CA ASN A 185 17.59 -13.89 10.69
C ASN A 185 18.26 -14.09 12.04
N ILE A 186 19.13 -13.17 12.44
CA ILE A 186 19.64 -13.05 13.80
C ILE A 186 18.71 -12.08 14.54
N ILE A 187 18.23 -12.49 15.72
CA ILE A 187 17.36 -11.66 16.57
C ILE A 187 18.09 -10.37 16.95
N GLY A 188 17.40 -9.23 16.86
CA GLY A 188 17.96 -7.91 17.16
C GLY A 188 18.87 -7.31 16.09
N GLU A 189 19.16 -8.00 14.98
CA GLU A 189 19.90 -7.42 13.84
C GLU A 189 18.97 -6.93 12.72
N PRO A 190 19.20 -5.73 12.16
CA PRO A 190 18.44 -5.25 11.02
C PRO A 190 18.58 -6.10 9.75
N ILE A 191 17.45 -6.35 9.08
CA ILE A 191 17.35 -7.05 7.80
C ILE A 191 16.53 -6.24 6.79
N ALA A 192 16.80 -6.44 5.50
CA ALA A 192 15.99 -5.92 4.40
C ALA A 192 15.72 -7.02 3.39
N TYR A 193 14.48 -7.09 2.94
CA TYR A 193 14.00 -8.05 1.97
C TYR A 193 12.89 -7.45 1.13
N LEU A 194 12.54 -8.13 0.03
CA LEU A 194 11.31 -7.85 -0.70
C LEU A 194 10.16 -8.54 0.01
N ASP A 195 9.14 -7.77 0.37
CA ASP A 195 7.94 -8.29 1.02
C ASP A 195 6.99 -8.99 0.00
N LYS A 196 5.78 -9.36 0.43
CA LYS A 196 4.77 -9.99 -0.44
C LYS A 196 4.19 -9.05 -1.50
N SER A 197 4.27 -7.72 -1.31
CA SER A 197 3.91 -6.73 -2.34
C SER A 197 5.05 -6.46 -3.34
N GLY A 198 6.25 -6.99 -3.10
CA GLY A 198 7.42 -6.77 -3.95
C GLY A 198 8.13 -5.44 -3.69
N LEU A 199 7.89 -4.83 -2.54
CA LEU A 199 8.55 -3.61 -2.05
C LEU A 199 9.65 -3.96 -1.04
N VAL A 200 10.67 -3.10 -0.93
CA VAL A 200 11.71 -3.24 0.09
C VAL A 200 11.12 -2.91 1.46
N MET A 201 11.17 -3.91 2.34
CA MET A 201 10.81 -3.84 3.76
C MET A 201 12.07 -3.94 4.62
N LEU A 202 12.18 -3.10 5.65
CA LEU A 202 13.21 -3.13 6.69
C LEU A 202 12.59 -3.62 8.00
N SER A 203 13.25 -4.56 8.65
CA SER A 203 12.76 -5.24 9.85
C SER A 203 13.90 -5.50 10.83
N ILE A 204 13.57 -5.66 12.12
CA ILE A 204 14.49 -6.19 13.13
C ILE A 204 13.75 -7.34 13.83
N PRO A 205 14.17 -8.61 13.66
CA PRO A 205 13.46 -9.73 14.27
C PRO A 205 13.48 -9.63 15.80
N GLY A 206 12.30 -9.53 16.41
CA GLY A 206 12.14 -9.38 17.86
C GLY A 206 12.19 -7.93 18.38
N ASP A 207 12.12 -6.91 17.52
CA ASP A 207 12.24 -5.50 17.92
C ASP A 207 11.46 -4.56 16.97
N ASN A 208 11.21 -3.31 17.39
CA ASN A 208 10.58 -2.29 16.55
C ASN A 208 11.63 -1.63 15.64
N ALA A 209 11.59 -1.95 14.34
CA ALA A 209 12.54 -1.41 13.37
C ALA A 209 12.42 0.12 13.20
N SER A 210 11.21 0.68 13.19
CA SER A 210 10.98 2.12 13.04
C SER A 210 11.54 2.94 14.19
N GLU A 211 11.33 2.51 15.43
CA GLU A 211 11.88 3.17 16.62
C GLU A 211 13.41 3.03 16.68
N ARG A 212 13.93 1.80 16.58
CA ARG A 212 15.36 1.52 16.73
C ARG A 212 16.23 2.13 15.63
N LEU A 213 15.67 2.29 14.43
CA LEU A 213 16.35 2.94 13.31
C LEU A 213 16.00 4.43 13.17
N ASN A 214 15.06 4.93 13.97
CA ASN A 214 14.51 6.28 13.95
C ASN A 214 14.04 6.68 12.53
N TYR A 215 13.06 5.92 12.01
CA TYR A 215 12.39 6.16 10.73
C TYR A 215 10.91 6.47 10.94
N ASN A 216 10.43 7.50 10.25
CA ASN A 216 9.04 7.90 10.13
C ASN A 216 8.56 7.73 8.68
N VAL A 217 7.24 7.73 8.45
CA VAL A 217 6.70 7.77 7.09
C VAL A 217 7.05 9.11 6.43
N GLY A 218 7.54 9.06 5.19
CA GLY A 218 8.06 10.21 4.45
C GLY A 218 9.58 10.37 4.51
N ASP A 219 10.29 9.70 5.43
CA ASP A 219 11.75 9.76 5.53
C ASP A 219 12.44 9.15 4.31
N ASN A 220 13.60 9.69 3.94
CA ASN A 220 14.38 9.22 2.80
C ASN A 220 15.14 7.93 3.13
N VAL A 221 15.13 6.97 2.21
CA VAL A 221 15.88 5.71 2.30
C VAL A 221 16.86 5.65 1.15
N LEU A 222 18.15 5.46 1.42
CA LEU A 222 19.16 5.33 0.38
C LEU A 222 19.69 3.89 0.31
N ILE A 223 19.68 3.28 -0.87
CA ILE A 223 20.26 1.95 -1.11
C ILE A 223 21.48 2.11 -2.01
N HIS A 224 22.67 1.96 -1.43
CA HIS A 224 23.92 2.08 -2.18
C HIS A 224 24.28 0.76 -2.87
N ARG A 225 24.88 0.86 -4.06
CA ARG A 225 25.56 -0.27 -4.69
C ARG A 225 26.85 -0.54 -3.93
N GLY A 226 26.86 -1.54 -3.06
CA GLY A 226 28.06 -1.84 -2.31
C GLY A 226 29.21 -2.26 -3.22
N TYR A 227 30.37 -1.63 -3.00
CA TYR A 227 31.64 -2.19 -3.38
C TYR A 227 31.79 -3.58 -2.74
N ARG A 228 32.45 -4.51 -3.44
CA ARG A 228 32.98 -5.70 -2.77
C ARG A 228 34.00 -5.21 -1.74
N ILE A 229 33.67 -5.27 -0.46
CA ILE A 229 34.69 -5.23 0.60
C ILE A 229 35.66 -6.39 0.29
N PRO A 230 36.95 -6.13 0.04
CA PRO A 230 37.90 -7.19 -0.29
C PRO A 230 37.95 -8.22 0.85
N ARG A 231 37.97 -9.51 0.51
CA ARG A 231 38.00 -10.63 1.49
C ARG A 231 39.30 -10.75 2.29
N LYS A 232 40.16 -9.73 2.28
CA LYS A 232 41.42 -9.65 3.02
C LYS A 232 41.56 -8.30 3.70
N MET A 233 41.12 -8.26 4.96
CA MET A 233 41.72 -7.47 6.05
C MET A 233 41.22 -8.08 7.37
N VAL A 234 41.58 -9.34 7.57
CA VAL A 234 41.83 -9.89 8.90
C VAL A 234 43.33 -10.11 8.91
N CYS A 235 44.03 -9.30 9.72
CA CYS A 235 45.40 -9.52 10.13
C CYS A 235 45.36 -10.34 11.44
#